data_AF-A0A520FJ99-F1
#
_entry.id   AF-A0A520FJ99-F1
#
_cell.length_a   1.000
_cell.length_b   1.000
_cell.length_c   1.000
_cell.angle_alpha   90.00
_cell.angle_beta   90.00
_cell.angle_gamma   90.00
#
_symmetry.space_group_name_H-M   'P 1'
#
loop_
_entity.id
_entity.type
_entity.pdbx_description
1 polymer ?
#
loop_
_entity_poly.entity_id
_entity_poly.type
_entity_poly.pdbx_seq_one_letter_code
_entity_poly.pdbx_strand_id
1 'polypeptide(L)'
;MATRTLARFLCTAMLTFAALLGVPVEPPPASAQPCPDVEVAFARGTGQPDGVGITGLSFVESLRLFAGARSIGVYAVNYSAGSNFDDRQAFVHTFVDGMRDMHSRIQFMATSCPNTRMV
;
A
#
# COMPACT_ATOMS: atom_id res chain seq x y z
N MET A 1 7.29 39.36 43.30
CA MET A 1 7.97 38.82 42.09
C MET A 1 8.53 37.40 42.30
N ALA A 2 8.82 36.95 43.54
CA ALA A 2 9.38 35.62 43.85
C ALA A 2 8.38 34.44 43.94
N THR A 3 7.09 34.70 44.10
CA THR A 3 6.06 33.65 44.25
C THR A 3 5.64 33.00 42.93
N ARG A 4 5.72 33.71 41.80
CA ARG A 4 5.36 33.19 40.46
C ARG A 4 6.42 32.25 39.88
N THR A 5 7.67 32.37 40.33
CA THR A 5 8.78 31.49 39.93
C THR A 5 8.73 30.16 40.67
N LEU A 6 8.40 30.15 41.96
CA LEU A 6 8.23 28.92 42.75
C LEU A 6 7.10 28.02 42.23
N ALA A 7 5.97 28.59 41.84
CA ALA A 7 4.86 27.82 41.24
C ALA A 7 5.24 27.16 39.90
N ARG A 8 6.16 27.77 39.13
CA ARG A 8 6.63 27.22 37.84
C ARG A 8 7.53 26.00 38.03
N PHE A 9 8.36 25.99 39.09
CA PHE A 9 9.23 24.85 39.39
C PHE A 9 8.47 23.62 39.92
N LEU A 10 7.34 23.83 40.60
CA LEU A 10 6.48 22.74 41.06
C LEU A 10 5.74 22.03 39.91
N CYS A 11 5.28 22.77 38.89
CA CYS A 11 4.62 22.18 37.72
C CYS A 11 5.58 21.36 36.84
N THR A 12 6.83 21.79 36.68
CA THR A 12 7.82 21.03 35.90
C THR A 12 8.24 19.74 36.60
N ALA A 13 8.27 19.72 37.93
CA ALA A 13 8.60 18.52 38.71
C ALA A 13 7.50 17.43 38.65
N MET A 14 6.23 17.79 38.52
CA MET A 14 5.15 16.80 38.36
C MET A 14 5.14 16.16 36.97
N LEU A 15 5.46 16.92 35.93
CA LEU A 15 5.49 16.40 34.56
C LEU A 15 6.64 15.40 34.34
N THR A 16 7.77 15.57 35.02
CA THR A 16 8.88 14.60 34.95
C THR A 16 8.60 13.31 35.71
N PHE A 17 7.81 13.36 36.80
CA PHE A 17 7.47 12.16 37.58
C PHE A 17 6.50 11.22 36.84
N ALA A 18 5.58 11.77 36.03
CA ALA A 18 4.67 10.97 35.20
C ALA A 18 5.40 10.20 34.08
N ALA A 19 6.53 10.71 33.58
CA ALA A 19 7.37 10.03 32.60
C ALA A 19 8.17 8.86 33.21
N LEU A 20 8.48 8.91 34.52
CA LEU A 20 9.21 7.87 35.24
C LEU A 20 8.34 6.67 35.65
N LEU A 21 7.01 6.84 35.73
CA LEU A 21 6.06 5.76 36.00
C LEU A 21 5.67 4.95 34.76
N GLY A 22 6.45 5.08 33.67
CA GLY A 22 6.40 4.35 32.40
C GLY A 22 5.38 3.21 32.37
N VAL A 23 4.13 3.55 32.04
CA VAL A 23 3.15 2.54 31.65
C VAL A 23 3.66 1.99 30.33
N PRO A 24 3.94 0.68 30.21
CA PRO A 24 4.28 0.09 28.93
C PRO A 24 3.08 0.27 27.99
N VAL A 25 3.13 1.31 27.17
CA VAL A 25 2.25 1.43 26.01
C VAL A 25 2.82 0.46 24.99
N GLU A 26 2.38 -0.79 25.10
CA GLU A 26 2.68 -1.78 24.08
C GLU A 26 2.02 -1.29 22.78
N PRO A 27 2.79 -1.06 21.70
CA PRO A 27 2.19 -0.76 20.42
C PRO A 27 1.24 -1.90 20.04
N PRO A 28 0.10 -1.61 19.39
CA PRO A 28 -0.81 -2.66 18.96
C PRO A 28 -0.03 -3.71 18.15
N PRO A 29 -0.34 -5.00 18.34
CA PRO A 29 0.37 -6.07 17.65
C PRO A 29 0.32 -5.81 16.14
N ALA A 30 1.49 -5.72 15.51
CA ALA A 30 1.59 -5.63 14.07
C ALA A 30 1.17 -6.97 13.47
N SER A 31 -0.05 -7.04 12.95
CA SER A 31 -0.48 -8.16 12.11
C SER A 31 -0.13 -7.83 10.67
N ALA A 32 0.67 -8.67 10.02
CA ALA A 32 0.82 -8.59 8.58
C ALA A 32 -0.55 -8.83 7.94
N GLN A 33 -0.91 -8.01 6.95
CA GLN A 33 -2.11 -8.26 6.16
C GLN A 33 -2.04 -9.70 5.64
N PRO A 34 -3.07 -10.54 5.86
CA PRO A 34 -3.05 -11.92 5.36
C PRO A 34 -2.79 -11.95 3.85
N CYS A 35 -1.93 -12.87 3.40
CA CYS A 35 -1.71 -13.10 1.98
C CYS A 35 -3.04 -13.52 1.32
N PRO A 36 -3.42 -12.94 0.16
CA PRO A 36 -4.62 -13.38 -0.54
C PRO A 36 -4.43 -14.75 -1.17
N ASP A 37 -5.50 -15.51 -1.34
CA ASP A 37 -5.45 -16.80 -2.06
C ASP A 37 -5.11 -16.61 -3.54
N VAL A 38 -5.55 -15.49 -4.11
CA VAL A 38 -5.28 -15.07 -5.48
C VAL A 38 -4.97 -13.58 -5.51
N GLU A 39 -3.94 -13.17 -6.24
CA GLU A 39 -3.69 -11.77 -6.53
C GLU A 39 -3.82 -11.52 -8.04
N VAL A 40 -4.63 -10.53 -8.39
CA VAL A 40 -4.75 -10.03 -9.76
C VAL A 40 -3.80 -8.86 -9.94
N ALA A 41 -2.79 -9.00 -10.79
CA ALA A 41 -1.90 -7.91 -11.19
C ALA A 41 -2.33 -7.38 -12.57
N PHE A 42 -2.98 -6.22 -12.61
CA PHE A 42 -3.60 -5.70 -13.84
C PHE A 42 -3.00 -4.37 -14.29
N ALA A 43 -2.51 -4.32 -15.52
CA ALA A 43 -2.07 -3.09 -16.18
C ALA A 43 -3.23 -2.50 -16.99
N ARG A 44 -3.56 -1.22 -16.73
CA ARG A 44 -4.68 -0.54 -17.39
C ARG A 44 -4.41 -0.25 -18.89
N GLY A 45 -5.40 0.26 -19.60
CA GLY A 45 -5.19 0.77 -20.96
C GLY A 45 -4.75 2.23 -20.94
N THR A 46 -4.19 2.71 -22.05
CA THR A 46 -3.97 4.15 -22.25
C THR A 46 -5.29 4.92 -22.11
N GLY A 47 -5.27 6.04 -21.39
CA GLY A 47 -6.45 6.88 -21.16
C GLY A 47 -7.49 6.30 -20.19
N GLN A 48 -7.19 5.18 -19.52
CA GLN A 48 -8.05 4.65 -18.47
C GLN A 48 -7.85 5.39 -17.13
N PRO A 49 -8.88 5.44 -16.26
CA PRO A 49 -8.74 5.95 -14.90
C PRO A 49 -7.66 5.20 -14.11
N ASP A 50 -7.07 5.87 -13.12
CA ASP A 50 -6.08 5.27 -12.22
C ASP A 50 -6.62 4.03 -11.50
N GLY A 51 -5.70 3.14 -11.12
CA GLY A 51 -6.03 1.79 -10.67
C GLY A 51 -6.00 0.80 -11.84
N VAL A 52 -6.95 -0.15 -11.84
CA VAL A 52 -7.02 -1.23 -12.86
C VAL A 52 -7.77 -0.81 -14.14
N GLY A 53 -8.28 0.43 -14.20
CA GLY A 53 -9.15 0.89 -15.29
C GLY A 53 -10.52 0.20 -15.32
N ILE A 54 -11.35 0.56 -16.30
CA ILE A 54 -12.73 0.07 -16.42
C ILE A 54 -12.75 -1.44 -16.70
N THR A 55 -11.94 -1.88 -17.67
CA THR A 55 -11.84 -3.31 -18.04
C THR A 55 -11.33 -4.16 -16.88
N GLY A 56 -10.28 -3.70 -16.20
CA GLY A 56 -9.72 -4.42 -15.06
C GLY A 56 -10.71 -4.49 -13.89
N LEU A 57 -11.50 -3.45 -13.67
CA LEU A 57 -12.56 -3.47 -12.65
C LEU A 57 -13.62 -4.53 -12.97
N SER A 58 -14.13 -4.55 -14.21
CA SER A 58 -15.11 -5.57 -14.63
C SER A 58 -14.55 -6.99 -14.52
N PHE A 59 -13.26 -7.18 -14.86
CA PHE A 59 -12.57 -8.46 -14.70
C PHE A 59 -12.48 -8.89 -13.24
N VAL A 60 -12.02 -8.00 -12.35
CA VAL A 60 -11.88 -8.27 -10.91
C VAL A 60 -13.23 -8.60 -10.28
N GLU A 61 -14.27 -7.83 -10.59
CA GLU A 61 -15.62 -8.09 -10.06
C GLU A 61 -16.16 -9.44 -10.56
N SER A 62 -15.96 -9.76 -11.84
CA SER A 62 -16.34 -11.07 -12.37
C SER A 62 -15.57 -12.20 -11.70
N LEU A 63 -14.25 -12.04 -11.50
CA LEU A 63 -13.42 -13.04 -10.83
C LEU A 63 -13.89 -13.29 -9.40
N ARG A 64 -14.23 -12.23 -8.65
CA ARG A 64 -14.76 -12.33 -7.28
C ARG A 64 -16.04 -13.17 -7.22
N LEU A 65 -16.93 -13.06 -8.21
CA LEU A 65 -18.13 -13.88 -8.30
C LEU A 65 -17.84 -15.38 -8.46
N PHE A 66 -16.74 -15.74 -9.14
CA PHE A 66 -16.35 -17.14 -9.36
C PHE A 66 -15.27 -17.65 -8.39
N ALA A 67 -14.76 -16.79 -7.51
CA ALA A 67 -13.65 -17.12 -6.62
C ALA A 67 -14.04 -18.10 -5.50
N GLY A 68 -15.34 -18.21 -5.18
CA GLY A 68 -15.83 -18.98 -4.03
C GLY A 68 -15.41 -18.31 -2.71
N ALA A 69 -14.92 -19.10 -1.76
CA ALA A 69 -14.44 -18.59 -0.46
C ALA A 69 -13.02 -17.99 -0.51
N ARG A 70 -12.39 -17.93 -1.70
CA ARG A 70 -11.01 -17.44 -1.85
C ARG A 70 -10.97 -15.92 -1.80
N SER A 71 -10.03 -15.40 -1.04
CA SER A 71 -9.69 -13.99 -0.98
C SER A 71 -8.98 -13.53 -2.26
N ILE A 72 -9.43 -12.40 -2.81
CA ILE A 72 -8.86 -11.80 -4.03
C ILE A 72 -8.18 -10.47 -3.67
N GLY A 73 -6.85 -10.47 -3.76
CA GLY A 73 -6.03 -9.26 -3.79
C GLY A 73 -6.02 -8.65 -5.18
N VAL A 74 -5.91 -7.32 -5.26
CA VAL A 74 -5.82 -6.60 -6.53
C VAL A 74 -4.65 -5.65 -6.46
N TYR A 75 -3.73 -5.81 -7.41
CA TYR A 75 -2.63 -4.91 -7.63
C TYR A 75 -2.80 -4.20 -8.97
N ALA A 76 -3.03 -2.90 -8.92
CA ALA A 76 -2.97 -2.06 -10.09
C ALA A 76 -1.51 -1.75 -10.40
N VAL A 77 -1.04 -2.14 -11.58
CA VAL A 77 0.33 -1.82 -12.01
C VAL A 77 0.50 -0.30 -12.00
N ASN A 78 1.53 0.17 -11.31
CA ASN A 78 1.79 1.56 -11.05
C ASN A 78 2.66 2.17 -12.15
N TYR A 79 2.01 2.75 -13.15
CA TYR A 79 2.65 3.42 -14.27
C TYR A 79 1.71 4.47 -14.87
N SER A 80 2.22 5.31 -15.76
CA SER A 80 1.48 6.46 -16.30
C SER A 80 0.35 6.09 -17.27
N ALA A 81 0.40 4.94 -17.95
CA ALA A 81 -0.53 4.61 -19.04
C ALA A 81 -0.74 5.75 -20.06
N GLY A 82 0.35 6.44 -20.42
CA GLY A 82 0.32 7.66 -21.22
C GLY A 82 -0.07 7.45 -22.69
N SER A 83 -0.56 8.51 -23.31
CA SER A 83 -0.96 8.59 -24.73
C SER A 83 -0.04 9.50 -25.55
N ASN A 84 1.15 9.81 -25.05
CA ASN A 84 2.13 10.71 -25.65
C ASN A 84 2.88 10.05 -26.82
N PHE A 85 2.14 9.53 -27.79
CA PHE A 85 2.67 8.77 -28.93
C PHE A 85 3.61 9.59 -29.83
N ASP A 86 3.46 10.92 -29.85
CA ASP A 86 4.32 11.85 -30.58
C ASP A 86 5.72 11.96 -29.95
N ASP A 87 5.85 11.68 -28.65
CA ASP A 87 7.13 11.53 -27.96
C ASP A 87 7.39 10.05 -27.71
N ARG A 88 8.02 9.41 -28.70
CA ARG A 88 8.34 7.98 -28.66
C ARG A 88 9.14 7.60 -27.42
N GLN A 89 10.06 8.44 -26.96
CA GLN A 89 10.90 8.12 -25.81
C GLN A 89 10.07 8.13 -24.53
N ALA A 90 9.31 9.21 -24.30
CA ALA A 90 8.41 9.29 -23.16
C ALA A 90 7.35 8.17 -23.20
N PHE A 91 6.86 7.79 -24.38
CA PHE A 91 5.88 6.71 -24.51
C PHE A 91 6.49 5.36 -24.11
N VAL A 92 7.71 5.07 -24.57
CA VAL A 92 8.45 3.86 -24.18
C VAL A 92 8.67 3.80 -22.66
N HIS A 93 8.95 4.92 -22.02
CA HIS A 93 9.11 4.96 -20.56
C HIS A 93 7.86 4.48 -19.82
N THR A 94 6.66 4.85 -20.27
CA THR A 94 5.41 4.39 -19.63
C THR A 94 5.33 2.85 -19.58
N PHE A 95 5.68 2.19 -20.68
CA PHE A 95 5.66 0.73 -20.78
C PHE A 95 6.77 0.08 -19.94
N VAL A 96 7.99 0.60 -20.03
CA VAL A 96 9.14 0.06 -19.29
C VAL A 96 8.91 0.15 -17.78
N ASP A 97 8.35 1.26 -17.30
CA ASP A 97 8.06 1.44 -15.87
C ASP A 97 6.97 0.49 -15.41
N GLY A 98 5.90 0.30 -16.19
CA GLY A 98 4.87 -0.70 -15.89
C GLY A 98 5.41 -2.14 -15.86
N MET A 99 6.31 -2.50 -16.77
CA MET A 99 6.95 -3.81 -16.77
C MET A 99 7.81 -4.03 -15.52
N ARG A 100 8.59 -3.02 -15.11
CA ARG A 100 9.43 -3.09 -13.91
C ARG A 100 8.59 -3.20 -12.63
N ASP A 101 7.52 -2.42 -12.55
CA ASP A 101 6.61 -2.42 -11.41
C ASP A 101 5.90 -3.77 -11.26
N MET A 102 5.30 -4.29 -12.34
CA MET A 102 4.65 -5.60 -12.32
C MET A 102 5.63 -6.73 -12.00
N HIS A 103 6.85 -6.68 -12.55
CA HIS A 103 7.89 -7.67 -12.25
C HIS A 103 8.28 -7.64 -10.77
N SER A 104 8.50 -6.45 -10.22
CA SER A 104 8.79 -6.25 -8.80
C SER A 104 7.67 -6.79 -7.92
N ARG A 105 6.40 -6.55 -8.28
CA ARG A 105 5.26 -7.08 -7.54
C ARG A 105 5.20 -8.60 -7.57
N ILE A 106 5.39 -9.22 -8.73
CA ILE A 106 5.39 -10.68 -8.86
C ILE A 106 6.50 -11.29 -8.01
N GLN A 107 7.71 -10.73 -8.04
CA GLN A 107 8.82 -11.17 -7.19
C GLN A 107 8.52 -10.99 -5.70
N PHE A 108 7.93 -9.86 -5.34
CA PHE A 108 7.49 -9.61 -3.97
C PHE A 108 6.48 -10.65 -3.50
N MET A 109 5.49 -11.00 -4.33
CA MET A 109 4.49 -12.02 -3.97
C MET A 109 5.10 -13.42 -3.92
N ALA A 110 5.98 -13.76 -4.85
CA ALA A 110 6.68 -15.05 -4.84
C ALA A 110 7.50 -15.26 -3.56
N THR A 111 8.05 -14.19 -2.99
CA THR A 111 8.87 -14.25 -1.77
C THR A 111 8.05 -14.09 -0.49
N SER A 112 7.08 -13.19 -0.48
CA SER A 112 6.31 -12.85 0.73
C SER A 112 5.08 -13.74 0.91
N CYS A 113 4.51 -14.22 -0.19
CA CYS A 113 3.25 -14.98 -0.23
C CYS A 113 3.32 -16.12 -1.27
N PRO A 114 4.22 -17.11 -1.10
CA PRO A 114 4.50 -18.13 -2.12
C PRO A 114 3.30 -19.02 -2.50
N ASN A 115 2.26 -19.05 -1.67
CA ASN A 115 1.03 -19.81 -1.92
C ASN A 115 -0.06 -18.97 -2.64
N THR A 116 0.13 -17.67 -2.79
CA THR A 116 -0.80 -16.82 -3.55
C THR A 116 -0.70 -17.15 -5.03
N ARG A 117 -1.83 -17.40 -5.68
CA ARG A 117 -1.87 -17.59 -7.13
C ARG A 117 -1.93 -16.24 -7.83
N MET A 118 -0.96 -15.98 -8.71
CA MET A 118 -0.95 -14.78 -9.54
C MET A 118 -1.88 -14.96 -10.75
N VAL A 119 -2.65 -13.92 -11.06
CA VAL A 119 -3.57 -13.82 -12.21
C VAL A 119 -3.37 -12.49 -12.93
#